data_AF-A0A9E1DQG2-F1
#
_entry.id   AF-A0A9E1DQG2-F1
#
_cell.length_a   1.000
_cell.length_b   1.000
_cell.length_c   1.000
_cell.angle_alpha   90.00
_cell.angle_beta   90.00
_cell.angle_gamma   90.00
#
_symmetry.space_group_name_H-M   'P 1'
#
loop_
_entity.id
_entity.type
_entity.pdbx_description
1 polymer ?
#
loop_
_entity_poly.entity_id
_entity_poly.type
_entity_poly.pdbx_seq_one_letter_code
_entity_poly.pdbx_strand_id
1 'polypeptide(L)'
;MTGKEYANLLSNIQKINKIEWVTKGDPWEADVCKIRVFADSITFDMIWGYPKYSAETSWYDAFLISFVLWKLRKQYGETEDFKPIYNTDELTKEINNCIKLLEDNGVSVNFNAEE
;
A
#
# COMPACT_ATOMS: atom_id res chain seq x y z
N MET A 1 14.96 7.62 6.02
CA MET A 1 15.48 6.97 4.80
C MET A 1 15.48 8.00 3.69
N THR A 2 16.51 8.02 2.85
CA THR A 2 16.51 8.76 1.59
C THR A 2 15.59 8.07 0.57
N GLY A 3 15.12 8.80 -0.45
CA GLY A 3 14.30 8.22 -1.51
C GLY A 3 14.98 7.06 -2.27
N LYS A 4 16.32 7.09 -2.37
CA LYS A 4 17.11 6.02 -3.00
C LYS A 4 17.14 4.74 -2.15
N GLU A 5 17.32 4.88 -0.83
CA GLU A 5 17.27 3.75 0.09
C GLU A 5 15.89 3.09 0.09
N TYR A 6 14.83 3.90 0.01
CA TYR A 6 13.46 3.41 -0.03
C TYR A 6 13.16 2.67 -1.35
N ALA A 7 13.55 3.23 -2.50
CA ALA A 7 13.41 2.56 -3.79
C ALA A 7 14.21 1.24 -3.87
N ASN A 8 15.41 1.20 -3.29
CA ASN A 8 16.22 -0.02 -3.21
C ASN A 8 15.56 -1.07 -2.32
N LEU A 9 15.00 -0.68 -1.17
CA LEU A 9 14.24 -1.57 -0.30
C LEU A 9 13.08 -2.20 -1.07
N LEU A 10 12.23 -1.38 -1.71
CA LEU A 10 11.10 -1.89 -2.48
C LEU A 10 11.52 -2.79 -3.65
N SER A 11 12.61 -2.45 -4.35
CA SER A 11 13.13 -3.26 -5.45
C SER A 11 13.56 -4.65 -4.99
N ASN A 12 14.17 -4.74 -3.81
CA ASN A 12 14.70 -6.00 -3.26
C ASN A 12 13.63 -6.91 -2.63
N ILE A 13 12.43 -6.40 -2.33
CA ILE A 13 11.32 -7.22 -1.82
C ILE A 13 11.05 -8.41 -2.76
N GLN A 14 11.05 -9.63 -2.25
CA GLN A 14 10.74 -10.82 -3.05
C GLN A 14 9.25 -11.14 -2.96
N LYS A 15 8.70 -11.13 -1.74
CA LYS A 15 7.32 -11.51 -1.47
C LYS A 15 6.61 -10.45 -0.62
N ILE A 16 5.37 -10.13 -1.00
CA ILE A 16 4.46 -9.32 -0.21
C ILE A 16 3.47 -10.29 0.41
N ASN A 17 3.52 -10.41 1.72
CA ASN A 17 2.75 -11.40 2.46
C ASN A 17 1.36 -10.87 2.79
N LYS A 18 1.26 -9.56 3.04
CA LYS A 18 0.02 -8.89 3.44
C LYS A 18 0.12 -7.39 3.19
N ILE A 19 -0.99 -6.77 2.83
CA ILE A 19 -1.18 -5.32 2.94
C ILE A 19 -2.47 -5.06 3.72
N GLU A 20 -2.52 -3.99 4.49
CA GLU A 20 -3.73 -3.58 5.22
C GLU A 20 -3.80 -2.05 5.37
N TRP A 21 -5.01 -1.53 5.51
CA TRP A 21 -5.22 -0.14 5.88
C TRP A 21 -4.90 0.07 7.36
N VAL A 22 -4.21 1.16 7.65
CA VAL A 22 -3.95 1.62 9.02
C VAL A 22 -4.42 3.06 9.13
N THR A 23 -5.50 3.26 9.89
CA THR A 23 -6.02 4.58 10.26
C THR A 23 -5.61 4.89 11.69
N LYS A 24 -4.99 6.05 11.93
CA LYS A 24 -4.75 6.53 13.29
C LYS A 24 -5.91 7.44 13.70
N GLY A 25 -6.81 6.92 14.54
CA GLY A 25 -8.03 7.61 14.98
C GLY A 25 -9.29 7.12 14.24
N ASP A 26 -10.43 7.78 14.46
CA ASP A 26 -11.67 7.51 13.73
C ASP A 26 -11.44 7.76 12.22
N PRO A 27 -11.89 6.89 11.30
CA PRO A 27 -11.69 7.06 9.86
C PRO A 27 -12.11 8.43 9.29
N TRP A 28 -13.08 9.11 9.94
CA TRP A 28 -13.55 10.43 9.54
C TRP A 28 -12.73 11.59 10.13
N GLU A 29 -11.97 11.34 11.21
CA GLU A 29 -11.08 12.32 11.86
C GLU A 29 -9.59 11.96 11.76
N ALA A 30 -9.25 10.89 11.05
CA ALA A 30 -7.91 10.35 10.99
C ALA A 30 -6.92 11.41 10.51
N ASP A 31 -5.92 11.70 11.36
CA ASP A 31 -4.85 12.63 11.01
C ASP A 31 -4.03 12.10 9.83
N VAL A 32 -3.88 10.76 9.73
CA VAL A 32 -3.17 10.06 8.66
C VAL A 32 -3.86 8.74 8.34
N CYS A 33 -4.04 8.48 7.04
CA CYS A 33 -4.36 7.17 6.52
C CYS A 33 -3.12 6.57 5.84
N LYS A 34 -2.77 5.34 6.21
CA LYS A 34 -1.58 4.62 5.71
C LYS A 34 -1.96 3.24 5.21
N ILE A 35 -1.07 2.67 4.42
CA ILE A 35 -1.09 1.26 4.04
C ILE A 35 0.12 0.62 4.72
N ARG A 36 -0.14 -0.38 5.56
CA ARG A 36 0.92 -1.20 6.15
C ARG A 36 1.20 -2.38 5.25
N VAL A 37 2.48 -2.54 4.90
CA VAL A 37 2.96 -3.59 4.01
C VAL A 37 3.81 -4.55 4.81
N PHE A 38 3.47 -5.83 4.76
CA PHE A 38 4.25 -6.93 5.31
C PHE A 38 4.92 -7.64 4.14
N ALA A 39 6.22 -7.51 4.02
CA ALA A 39 6.99 -8.05 2.90
C ALA A 39 8.23 -8.76 3.42
N ASP A 40 8.47 -9.98 2.95
CA ASP A 40 9.57 -10.83 3.41
C ASP A 40 9.67 -10.90 4.95
N SER A 41 10.64 -10.23 5.56
CA SER A 41 10.84 -10.12 7.02
C SER A 41 10.79 -8.66 7.52
N ILE A 42 10.19 -7.77 6.75
CA ILE A 42 10.04 -6.35 7.08
C ILE A 42 8.56 -5.94 7.09
N THR A 43 8.23 -4.99 7.96
CA THR A 43 6.93 -4.31 8.02
C THR A 43 7.18 -2.82 7.94
N PHE A 44 6.47 -2.13 7.06
CA PHE A 44 6.60 -0.69 6.89
C PHE A 44 5.27 -0.06 6.48
N ASP A 45 5.10 1.22 6.80
CA ASP A 45 3.89 1.98 6.48
C ASP A 45 4.16 2.94 5.31
N MET A 46 3.23 2.98 4.37
CA MET A 46 3.21 3.93 3.26
C MET A 46 2.08 4.93 3.47
N ILE A 47 2.38 6.22 3.41
CA ILE A 47 1.37 7.26 3.61
C ILE A 47 0.48 7.32 2.38
N TRP A 48 -0.81 7.04 2.56
CA TRP A 48 -1.80 7.26 1.50
C TRP A 48 -2.27 8.71 1.53
N GLY A 49 -2.54 9.29 2.69
CA GLY A 49 -2.97 10.67 2.74
C GLY A 49 -3.35 11.15 4.13
N TYR A 50 -3.82 12.38 4.19
CA TYR A 50 -4.26 13.00 5.43
C TYR A 50 -5.72 13.46 5.28
N PRO A 51 -6.70 12.57 5.52
CA PRO A 51 -8.11 12.85 5.28
C PRO A 51 -8.61 14.14 5.94
N LYS A 52 -8.19 14.37 7.19
CA LYS A 52 -8.52 15.58 7.97
C LYS A 52 -8.13 16.90 7.31
N TYR A 53 -7.07 16.90 6.50
CA TYR A 53 -6.59 18.11 5.81
C TYR A 53 -6.99 18.14 4.34
N SER A 54 -7.82 17.19 3.88
CA SER A 54 -8.12 16.95 2.46
C SER A 54 -6.87 16.84 1.60
N ALA A 55 -5.75 16.43 2.21
CA ALA A 55 -4.48 16.32 1.51
C ALA A 55 -4.39 14.92 0.89
N GLU A 56 -4.45 14.91 -0.44
CA GLU A 56 -4.30 13.71 -1.26
C GLU A 56 -2.88 13.13 -1.16
N THR A 57 -2.73 11.90 -1.67
CA THR A 57 -1.44 11.22 -1.80
C THR A 57 -0.46 12.07 -2.60
N SER A 58 0.77 12.26 -2.12
CA SER A 58 1.79 12.92 -2.93
C SER A 58 2.12 12.08 -4.17
N TRP A 59 2.55 12.70 -5.27
CA TRP A 59 2.88 11.97 -6.52
C TRP A 59 3.93 10.87 -6.29
N TYR A 60 4.87 11.11 -5.38
CA TYR A 60 5.94 10.16 -5.05
C TYR A 60 5.40 9.01 -4.20
N ASP A 61 4.56 9.29 -3.21
CA ASP A 61 3.92 8.24 -2.41
C ASP A 61 2.98 7.38 -3.29
N ALA A 62 2.21 8.00 -4.20
CA ALA A 62 1.36 7.31 -5.14
C ALA A 62 2.15 6.38 -6.08
N PHE A 63 3.30 6.85 -6.58
CA PHE A 63 4.22 6.04 -7.37
C PHE A 63 4.70 4.81 -6.58
N LEU A 64 5.16 5.03 -5.34
CA LEU A 64 5.70 3.95 -4.50
C LEU A 64 4.62 2.93 -4.12
N ILE A 65 3.44 3.39 -3.74
CA ILE A 65 2.29 2.52 -3.43
C ILE A 65 1.94 1.70 -4.67
N SER A 66 1.79 2.35 -5.83
CA SER A 66 1.51 1.66 -7.10
C SER A 66 2.53 0.57 -7.41
N PHE A 67 3.82 0.83 -7.12
CA PHE A 67 4.89 -0.14 -7.36
C PHE A 67 4.76 -1.38 -6.47
N VAL A 68 4.43 -1.20 -5.19
CA VAL A 68 4.17 -2.31 -4.26
C VAL A 68 2.97 -3.13 -4.70
N LEU A 69 1.85 -2.47 -5.06
CA LEU A 69 0.65 -3.15 -5.54
C LEU A 69 0.91 -3.94 -6.83
N TRP A 70 1.69 -3.37 -7.75
CA TRP A 70 2.11 -4.08 -8.96
C TRP A 70 2.98 -5.31 -8.64
N LYS A 71 3.94 -5.20 -7.72
CA LYS A 71 4.74 -6.37 -7.28
C LYS A 71 3.88 -7.45 -6.65
N LEU A 72 2.86 -7.07 -5.88
CA LEU A 72 1.90 -8.00 -5.30
C LEU A 72 1.14 -8.72 -6.41
N ARG A 73 0.59 -8.00 -7.39
CA ARG A 73 -0.09 -8.62 -8.53
C ARG A 73 0.84 -9.54 -9.34
N LYS A 74 2.11 -9.16 -9.52
CA LYS A 74 3.12 -10.01 -10.16
C LYS A 74 3.29 -11.36 -9.45
N GLN A 75 3.19 -11.40 -8.12
CA GLN A 75 3.25 -12.65 -7.35
C GLN A 75 2.07 -13.58 -7.65
N TYR A 76 0.94 -13.03 -8.06
CA TYR A 76 -0.29 -13.76 -8.39
C TYR A 76 -0.56 -13.85 -9.90
N GLY A 77 0.45 -13.62 -10.75
CA GLY A 77 0.39 -13.91 -12.19
C GLY A 77 0.13 -12.73 -13.12
N GLU A 78 0.20 -11.49 -12.64
CA GLU A 78 0.16 -10.29 -13.51
C GLU A 78 1.27 -10.33 -14.57
N THR A 79 0.91 -10.04 -15.81
CA THR A 79 1.85 -10.01 -16.93
C THR A 79 2.12 -8.60 -17.42
N GLU A 80 1.27 -7.63 -17.08
CA GLU A 80 1.46 -6.25 -17.49
C GLU A 80 2.69 -5.59 -16.85
N ASP A 81 3.31 -4.70 -17.63
CA ASP A 81 4.39 -3.84 -17.17
C ASP A 81 3.89 -2.84 -16.13
N PHE A 82 4.81 -2.36 -15.30
CA PHE A 82 4.48 -1.39 -14.27
C PHE A 82 3.96 -0.08 -14.88
N LYS A 83 2.73 0.29 -14.50
CA LYS A 83 2.13 1.60 -14.76
C LYS A 83 1.71 2.23 -13.44
N PRO A 84 2.26 3.39 -13.06
CA PRO A 84 1.90 4.06 -11.82
C PRO A 84 0.47 4.63 -11.91
N ILE A 85 -0.26 4.56 -10.79
CA ILE A 85 -1.58 5.14 -10.63
C ILE A 85 -1.43 6.41 -9.78
N TYR A 86 -1.70 7.56 -10.37
CA TYR A 86 -1.59 8.86 -9.69
C TYR A 86 -2.94 9.44 -9.27
N ASN A 87 -4.03 8.93 -9.84
CA ASN A 87 -5.37 9.32 -9.42
C ASN A 87 -5.69 8.67 -8.08
N THR A 88 -6.02 9.48 -7.08
CA THR A 88 -6.27 9.04 -5.70
C THR A 88 -7.41 8.03 -5.59
N ASP A 89 -8.50 8.21 -6.34
CA ASP A 89 -9.66 7.30 -6.31
C ASP A 89 -9.32 5.94 -6.95
N GLU A 90 -8.63 5.95 -8.09
CA GLU A 90 -8.15 4.74 -8.75
C GLU A 90 -7.14 3.99 -7.88
N LEU A 91 -6.21 4.71 -7.24
CA LEU A 91 -5.22 4.12 -6.34
C LEU A 91 -5.92 3.45 -5.15
N THR A 92 -6.92 4.10 -4.57
CA THR A 92 -7.72 3.56 -3.46
C THR A 92 -8.46 2.28 -3.85
N LYS A 93 -9.09 2.28 -5.03
CA LYS A 93 -9.72 1.07 -5.58
C LYS A 93 -8.70 -0.05 -5.75
N GLU A 94 -7.52 0.27 -6.27
CA GLU A 94 -6.48 -0.72 -6.51
C GLU A 94 -5.90 -1.32 -5.23
N ILE A 95 -5.76 -0.52 -4.17
CA ILE A 95 -5.36 -1.01 -2.85
C ILE A 95 -6.39 -2.02 -2.35
N ASN A 96 -7.68 -1.68 -2.41
CA ASN A 96 -8.75 -2.56 -1.98
C ASN A 96 -8.83 -3.84 -2.83
N ASN A 97 -8.58 -3.75 -4.15
CA ASN A 97 -8.50 -4.92 -5.02
C ASN A 97 -7.34 -5.85 -4.61
N CYS A 98 -6.16 -5.30 -4.30
CA CYS A 98 -5.02 -6.09 -3.86
C CYS A 98 -5.24 -6.72 -2.47
N ILE A 99 -5.91 -6.01 -1.55
CA ILE A 99 -6.34 -6.56 -0.26
C ILE A 99 -7.25 -7.78 -0.51
N LYS A 100 -8.27 -7.62 -1.35
CA LYS A 100 -9.19 -8.72 -1.69
C LYS A 100 -8.47 -9.89 -2.38
N LEU A 101 -7.53 -9.61 -3.29
CA LEU A 101 -6.70 -10.64 -3.92
C LEU A 101 -5.93 -11.47 -2.89
N LEU A 102 -5.42 -10.86 -1.83
CA LEU A 102 -4.78 -11.57 -0.72
C LEU A 102 -5.79 -12.42 0.06
N GLU A 103 -6.98 -11.89 0.35
CA GLU A 103 -8.06 -12.62 1.03
C GLU A 103 -8.49 -13.86 0.25
N ASP A 104 -8.71 -13.70 -1.06
CA ASP A 104 -9.09 -14.78 -1.98
C ASP A 104 -7.99 -15.88 -2.04
N ASN A 105 -6.75 -15.54 -1.67
CA ASN A 105 -5.62 -16.45 -1.56
C ASN A 105 -5.29 -16.88 -0.11
N GLY A 106 -6.22 -16.67 0.83
CA GLY A 106 -6.16 -17.21 2.19
C GLY A 106 -5.37 -16.39 3.21
N VAL A 107 -5.04 -15.13 2.90
CA VAL A 107 -4.38 -14.20 3.83
C VAL A 107 -5.43 -13.46 4.65
N SER A 108 -5.31 -13.47 5.98
CA SER A 108 -6.21 -12.71 6.86
C SER A 108 -5.88 -11.21 6.86
N VAL A 109 -6.89 -10.38 6.59
CA VAL A 109 -6.79 -8.92 6.62
C VAL A 109 -7.37 -8.40 7.94
N ASN A 110 -6.63 -7.53 8.62
CA ASN A 110 -7.15 -6.79 9.77
C ASN A 110 -7.38 -5.35 9.34
N PHE A 111 -8.62 -4.88 9.42
CA PHE A 111 -8.94 -3.47 9.19
C PHE A 111 -8.60 -2.58 10.40
N ASN A 112 -8.34 -3.18 11.57
CA ASN A 112 -7.94 -2.52 12.79
C ASN A 112 -6.76 -3.28 13.41
N ALA A 113 -5.54 -2.94 13.02
CA ALA A 113 -4.40 -3.21 13.89
C ALA A 113 -4.45 -2.16 15.00
N GLU A 114 -5.16 -2.46 16.11
CA GLU A 114 -4.95 -1.74 17.37
C GLU A 114 -3.46 -1.86 17.70
N GLU A 115 -2.76 -0.72 17.79
CA GLU A 115 -1.40 -0.65 18.35
C GLU A 115 -1.43 -0.94 19.85
#